data_AF-A0A0K9NXZ5-F1
#
_entry.id   AF-A0A0K9NXZ5-F1
#
_cell.length_a   1.000
_cell.length_b   1.000
_cell.length_c   1.000
_cell.angle_alpha   90.00
_cell.angle_beta   90.00
_cell.angle_gamma   90.00
#
_symmetry.space_group_name_H-M   'P 1'
#
loop_
_entity.id
_entity.type
_entity.pdbx_description
1 polymer ?
#
loop_
_entity_poly.entity_id
_entity_poly.type
_entity_poly.pdbx_seq_one_letter_code
_entity_poly.pdbx_strand_id
1 'polypeptide(L)'
;HQDIDVTHPDFFSNAKQAGYIPPNKEDCGQPGFTRAERQRFEIILSEGRLVDAYRHMHKEQDMESGFSWCGHPIGKYRGKRMRIDYFLISEELKGRIISCKMHGQGIELEGFYGSDHCPVSLELSPQA
;
A
#
# COMPACT_ATOMS: atom_id res chain seq x y z
N HIS A 1 3.45 1.40 -6.12
CA HIS A 1 2.42 0.46 -5.68
C HIS A 1 2.29 -0.67 -6.71
N GLN A 2 2.53 -1.91 -6.30
CA GLN A 2 2.61 -3.10 -7.16
C GLN A 2 1.78 -4.26 -6.58
N ASP A 3 1.73 -5.39 -7.28
CA ASP A 3 0.93 -6.56 -6.88
C ASP A 3 1.31 -7.10 -5.48
N ILE A 4 2.57 -6.94 -5.09
CA ILE A 4 3.08 -7.27 -3.76
C ILE A 4 2.47 -6.41 -2.63
N ASP A 5 1.84 -5.30 -2.97
CA ASP A 5 1.25 -4.35 -2.01
C ASP A 5 -0.22 -4.65 -1.72
N VAL A 6 -0.76 -5.76 -2.23
CA VAL A 6 -2.12 -6.22 -1.99
C VAL A 6 -2.19 -7.73 -1.78
N THR A 7 -3.13 -8.22 -0.96
CA THR A 7 -3.25 -9.67 -0.71
C THR A 7 -3.86 -10.45 -1.87
N HIS A 8 -4.67 -9.79 -2.71
CA HIS A 8 -5.41 -10.43 -3.80
C HIS A 8 -5.40 -9.54 -5.04
N PRO A 9 -4.28 -9.50 -5.79
CA PRO A 9 -4.14 -8.61 -6.94
C PRO A 9 -5.24 -8.81 -7.98
N ASP A 10 -5.58 -10.06 -8.32
CA ASP A 10 -6.66 -10.35 -9.27
C ASP A 10 -8.01 -9.83 -8.82
N PHE A 11 -8.32 -9.93 -7.52
CA PHE A 11 -9.56 -9.40 -6.97
C PHE A 11 -9.61 -7.87 -7.11
N PHE A 12 -8.53 -7.19 -6.75
CA PHE A 12 -8.48 -5.73 -6.80
C PHE A 12 -8.42 -5.19 -8.23
N SER A 13 -7.69 -5.84 -9.14
CA SER A 13 -7.65 -5.43 -10.55
C SER A 13 -8.97 -5.63 -11.28
N ASN A 14 -9.78 -6.62 -10.87
CA ASN A 14 -11.05 -6.95 -11.52
C ASN A 14 -12.29 -6.45 -10.78
N ALA A 15 -12.13 -5.81 -9.61
CA ALA A 15 -13.25 -5.26 -8.86
C ALA A 15 -13.96 -4.20 -9.71
N LYS A 16 -15.27 -4.37 -9.91
CA LYS A 16 -16.11 -3.43 -10.66
C LYS A 16 -17.29 -3.04 -9.79
N GLN A 17 -17.60 -1.74 -9.79
CA GLN A 17 -18.87 -1.27 -9.26
C GLN A 17 -19.98 -1.68 -10.24
N ALA A 18 -21.04 -2.29 -9.72
CA ALA A 18 -22.15 -2.76 -10.54
C ALA A 18 -22.75 -1.60 -11.36
N GLY A 19 -22.86 -1.79 -12.68
CA GLY A 19 -23.40 -0.79 -13.60
C GLY A 19 -22.47 0.37 -13.96
N TYR A 20 -21.24 0.40 -13.42
CA TYR A 20 -20.26 1.42 -13.75
C TYR A 20 -19.22 0.90 -14.76
N ILE A 21 -19.04 1.64 -15.84
CA ILE A 21 -17.97 1.44 -16.82
C ILE A 21 -17.14 2.73 -16.82
N PRO A 22 -15.88 2.70 -16.39
CA PRO A 22 -15.05 3.89 -16.43
C PRO A 22 -14.81 4.34 -17.87
N PRO A 23 -14.73 5.66 -18.14
CA PRO A 23 -14.43 6.17 -19.47
C PRO A 23 -13.12 5.63 -20.04
N ASN A 24 -12.09 5.46 -19.19
CA ASN A 24 -10.83 4.84 -19.56
C ASN A 24 -10.75 3.41 -19.04
N LYS A 25 -10.30 2.50 -19.90
CA LYS A 25 -10.11 1.09 -19.53
C LYS A 25 -9.08 0.89 -18.42
N GLU A 26 -8.09 1.75 -18.29
CA GLU A 26 -7.02 1.65 -17.28
C GLU A 26 -7.48 2.04 -15.87
N ASP A 27 -8.64 2.71 -15.75
CA ASP A 27 -9.30 3.03 -14.48
C ASP A 27 -10.26 1.89 -14.04
N CYS A 28 -10.30 0.76 -14.76
CA CYS A 28 -11.00 -0.44 -14.30
C CYS A 28 -10.26 -1.07 -13.10
N GLY A 29 -11.01 -1.45 -12.08
CA GLY A 29 -10.50 -2.09 -10.88
C GLY A 29 -10.99 -1.38 -9.61
N GLN A 30 -10.49 -1.84 -8.46
CA GLN A 30 -10.68 -1.20 -7.17
C GLN A 30 -9.86 0.09 -7.14
N PRO A 31 -10.46 1.24 -6.79
CA PRO A 31 -9.71 2.46 -6.48
C PRO A 31 -8.63 2.19 -5.43
N GLY A 32 -7.43 2.72 -5.67
CA GLY A 32 -6.20 2.40 -4.95
C GLY A 32 -5.34 1.31 -5.62
N PHE A 33 -5.88 0.55 -6.58
CA PHE A 33 -5.14 -0.51 -7.29
C PHE A 33 -5.40 -0.55 -8.80
N THR A 34 -6.01 0.48 -9.39
CA THR A 34 -6.18 0.54 -10.85
C THR A 34 -4.83 0.67 -11.55
N ARG A 35 -4.77 0.26 -12.82
CA ARG A 35 -3.53 0.38 -13.61
C ARG A 35 -3.09 1.83 -13.71
N ALA A 36 -4.02 2.74 -13.94
CA ALA A 36 -3.72 4.16 -14.10
C ALA A 36 -3.18 4.78 -12.79
N GLU A 37 -3.74 4.44 -11.63
CA GLU A 37 -3.21 4.90 -10.33
C GLU A 37 -1.79 4.40 -10.08
N ARG A 38 -1.52 3.12 -10.36
CA ARG A 38 -0.20 2.52 -10.18
C ARG A 38 0.86 3.16 -11.06
N GLN A 39 0.53 3.42 -12.33
CA GLN A 39 1.42 4.11 -13.27
C GLN A 39 1.68 5.55 -12.82
N ARG A 40 0.65 6.30 -12.42
CA ARG A 40 0.83 7.67 -11.90
C ARG A 40 1.70 7.69 -10.64
N PHE A 41 1.52 6.74 -9.73
CA PHE A 41 2.35 6.62 -8.54
C PHE A 41 3.82 6.35 -8.90
N GLU A 42 4.08 5.47 -9.87
CA GLU A 42 5.44 5.22 -10.37
C GLU A 42 6.08 6.47 -11.00
N ILE A 43 5.30 7.23 -11.79
CA ILE A 43 5.74 8.50 -12.36
C ILE A 43 6.13 9.48 -11.26
N ILE A 44 5.26 9.68 -10.25
CA ILE A 44 5.53 10.56 -9.10
C ILE A 44 6.84 10.17 -8.40
N LEU A 45 7.08 8.88 -8.17
CA LEU A 45 8.31 8.42 -7.55
C LEU A 45 9.53 8.72 -8.41
N SER A 46 9.46 8.42 -9.71
CA SER A 46 10.57 8.62 -10.63
C SER A 46 10.93 10.09 -10.84
N GLU A 47 9.94 10.94 -11.13
CA GLU A 47 10.14 12.38 -11.37
C GLU A 47 10.53 13.12 -10.10
N GLY A 48 9.97 12.73 -8.96
CA GLY A 48 10.30 13.30 -7.66
C GLY A 48 11.63 12.82 -7.08
N ARG A 49 12.30 11.84 -7.71
CA ARG A 49 13.45 11.10 -7.14
C ARG A 49 13.14 10.64 -5.71
N LEU A 50 11.97 10.04 -5.54
CA LEU A 50 11.46 9.55 -4.28
C LEU A 50 11.61 8.03 -4.17
N VAL A 51 11.83 7.56 -2.96
CA VAL A 51 11.93 6.16 -2.59
C VAL A 51 10.80 5.83 -1.62
N ASP A 52 10.06 4.76 -1.89
CA ASP A 52 9.13 4.15 -0.95
C ASP A 52 9.95 3.47 0.18
N ALA A 53 9.95 4.06 1.37
CA ALA A 53 10.80 3.61 2.47
C ALA A 53 10.46 2.19 2.95
N TYR A 54 9.19 1.79 2.91
CA TYR A 54 8.78 0.44 3.32
C TYR A 54 9.33 -0.58 2.33
N ARG A 55 9.11 -0.37 1.02
CA ARG A 55 9.58 -1.30 -0.02
C ARG A 55 11.10 -1.21 -0.24
N HIS A 56 11.75 -0.13 0.24
CA HIS A 56 13.20 -0.07 0.34
C HIS A 56 13.74 -1.12 1.33
N MET A 57 13.14 -1.24 2.50
CA MET A 57 13.56 -2.16 3.58
C MET A 57 13.02 -3.59 3.41
N HIS A 58 11.79 -3.74 2.90
CA HIS A 58 11.08 -5.02 2.84
C HIS A 58 10.83 -5.41 1.38
N LYS A 59 11.72 -6.20 0.77
CA LYS A 59 11.63 -6.55 -0.66
C LYS A 59 10.56 -7.59 -0.97
N GLU A 60 10.21 -8.41 0.01
CA GLU A 60 9.25 -9.49 -0.13
C GLU A 60 7.88 -9.12 0.44
N GLN A 61 6.87 -9.91 0.10
CA GLN A 61 5.53 -9.72 0.63
C GLN A 61 5.46 -10.26 2.06
N ASP A 62 5.09 -9.40 3.01
CA ASP A 62 4.76 -9.84 4.36
C ASP A 62 3.23 -9.97 4.48
N MET A 63 2.76 -11.21 4.54
CA MET A 63 1.33 -11.50 4.65
C MET A 63 0.77 -11.25 6.06
N GLU A 64 1.65 -11.07 7.04
CA GLU A 64 1.29 -10.78 8.42
C GLU A 64 1.27 -9.28 8.67
N SER A 65 2.37 -8.57 8.37
CA SER A 65 2.60 -7.16 8.74
C SER A 65 2.93 -6.24 7.55
N GLY A 66 2.46 -6.57 6.34
CA GLY A 66 2.79 -5.85 5.12
C GLY A 66 1.76 -4.84 4.59
N PHE A 67 0.65 -4.65 5.31
CA PHE A 67 -0.49 -3.89 4.82
C PHE A 67 -0.91 -2.83 5.84
N SER A 68 -1.32 -1.67 5.33
CA SER A 68 -1.76 -0.55 6.16
C SER A 68 -3.28 -0.47 6.25
N TRP A 69 -4.00 -1.01 5.27
CA TRP A 69 -5.46 -1.06 5.24
C TRP A 69 -5.97 -2.50 5.21
N CYS A 70 -7.04 -2.77 5.96
CA CYS A 70 -7.75 -4.04 5.91
C CYS A 70 -9.25 -3.83 5.70
N GLY A 71 -9.80 -4.61 4.77
CA GLY A 71 -11.22 -4.68 4.56
C GLY A 71 -11.97 -5.15 5.81
N HIS A 72 -13.21 -4.69 5.93
CA HIS A 72 -14.09 -5.07 7.03
C HIS A 72 -14.15 -6.62 7.17
N PRO A 73 -14.11 -7.17 8.40
CA PRO A 73 -14.03 -8.62 8.62
C PRO A 73 -15.28 -9.36 8.17
N ILE A 74 -16.38 -8.65 7.90
CA ILE A 74 -17.63 -9.18 7.38
C ILE A 74 -17.86 -8.66 5.95
N GLY A 75 -18.25 -9.55 5.03
CA GLY A 75 -18.63 -9.19 3.67
C GLY A 75 -17.51 -9.34 2.63
N LYS A 76 -17.65 -8.62 1.50
CA LYS A 76 -16.86 -8.85 0.27
C LYS A 76 -15.34 -8.63 0.42
N TYR A 77 -14.93 -7.82 1.40
CA TYR A 77 -13.52 -7.47 1.60
C TYR A 77 -12.86 -8.24 2.76
N ARG A 78 -13.52 -9.26 3.32
CA ARG A 78 -12.91 -10.10 4.36
C ARG A 78 -11.59 -10.70 3.87
N GLY A 79 -10.52 -10.49 4.65
CA GLY A 79 -9.17 -10.95 4.33
C GLY A 79 -8.47 -10.21 3.17
N LYS A 80 -9.12 -9.18 2.61
CA LYS A 80 -8.54 -8.33 1.57
C LYS A 80 -7.82 -7.16 2.24
N ARG A 81 -6.54 -6.99 1.92
CA ARG A 81 -5.68 -5.97 2.54
C ARG A 81 -4.87 -5.26 1.46
N MET A 82 -4.56 -4.00 1.70
CA MET A 82 -3.76 -3.14 0.82
C MET A 82 -2.74 -2.35 1.63
N ARG A 83 -1.59 -2.05 1.02
CA ARG A 83 -0.62 -1.09 1.56
C ARG A 83 -0.78 0.24 0.84
N ILE A 84 -1.56 1.14 1.41
CA ILE A 84 -1.93 2.43 0.81
C ILE A 84 -1.48 3.65 1.63
N ASP A 85 -0.71 3.42 2.71
CA ASP A 85 -0.08 4.45 3.52
C ASP A 85 1.45 4.35 3.36
N TYR A 86 2.10 5.48 3.09
CA TYR A 86 3.49 5.51 2.65
C TYR A 86 4.31 6.59 3.33
N PHE A 87 5.57 6.25 3.60
CA PHE A 87 6.62 7.25 3.67
C PHE A 87 7.38 7.26 2.34
N LEU A 88 7.16 8.31 1.55
CA LEU A 88 7.93 8.60 0.36
C LEU A 88 9.01 9.61 0.72
N ILE A 89 10.27 9.20 0.63
CA ILE A 89 11.41 10.02 1.03
C ILE A 89 12.28 10.35 -0.18
N SER A 90 13.04 11.44 -0.13
CA SER A 90 14.01 11.72 -1.19
C SER A 90 15.07 10.60 -1.24
N GLU A 91 15.58 10.34 -2.45
CA GLU A 91 16.62 9.32 -2.64
C GLU A 91 17.87 9.59 -1.78
N GLU A 92 18.18 10.85 -1.52
CA GLU A 92 19.29 11.30 -0.66
C GLU A 92 19.14 10.83 0.79
N LEU A 93 17.92 10.61 1.27
CA LEU A 93 17.63 10.15 2.64
C LEU A 93 17.57 8.62 2.75
N LYS A 94 17.66 7.86 1.66
CA LYS A 94 17.50 6.39 1.69
C LYS A 94 18.50 5.69 2.61
N GLY A 95 19.75 6.17 2.64
CA GLY A 95 20.80 5.63 3.49
C GLY A 95 20.60 5.90 4.98
N ARG A 96 19.64 6.75 5.34
CA ARG A 96 19.30 7.10 6.73
C ARG A 96 18.14 6.30 7.29
N ILE A 97 17.47 5.46 6.50
CA ILE A 97 16.36 4.64 6.99
C ILE A 97 16.90 3.63 8.01
N ILE A 98 16.49 3.78 9.26
CA ILE A 98 16.77 2.79 10.32
C ILE A 98 15.68 1.72 10.30
N SER A 99 14.41 2.15 10.27
CA SER A 99 13.28 1.23 10.23
C SER A 99 12.06 1.86 9.56
N CYS A 100 11.28 1.05 8.86
CA CYS A 100 9.95 1.42 8.39
C CYS A 100 9.01 0.25 8.66
N LYS A 101 7.93 0.47 9.41
CA LYS A 101 7.07 -0.59 9.96
C LYS A 101 5.59 -0.25 9.78
N MET A 102 4.81 -1.27 9.45
CA MET A 102 3.36 -1.28 9.62
C MET A 102 3.07 -1.82 11.02
N HIS A 103 2.10 -1.24 11.71
CA HIS A 103 1.74 -1.67 13.07
C HIS A 103 0.49 -2.54 13.10
N GLY A 104 -0.12 -2.81 11.94
CA GLY A 104 -1.25 -3.70 11.78
C GLY A 104 -0.81 -5.12 11.45
N GLN A 105 -1.45 -6.11 12.07
CA GLN A 105 -1.12 -7.53 11.89
C GLN A 105 -2.36 -8.42 11.70
N GLY A 106 -2.17 -9.48 10.92
CA GLY A 106 -3.12 -10.57 10.77
C GLY A 106 -4.44 -10.18 10.09
N ILE A 107 -5.40 -11.12 10.13
CA ILE A 107 -6.78 -10.91 9.67
C ILE A 107 -7.70 -10.43 10.80
N GLU A 108 -7.28 -10.57 12.05
CA GLU A 108 -8.04 -10.22 13.25
C GLU A 108 -7.89 -8.72 13.62
N LEU A 109 -7.28 -7.92 12.74
CA LEU A 109 -7.14 -6.46 12.86
C LEU A 109 -6.38 -6.00 14.11
N GLU A 110 -5.37 -6.76 14.53
CA GLU A 110 -4.48 -6.31 15.60
C GLU A 110 -3.73 -5.04 15.14
N GLY A 111 -3.70 -4.00 15.99
CA GLY A 111 -3.00 -2.75 15.69
C GLY A 111 -3.74 -1.74 14.80
N PHE A 112 -5.00 -2.00 14.44
CA PHE A 112 -5.84 -1.08 13.65
C PHE A 112 -6.63 -0.04 14.49
N TYR A 113 -6.61 -0.16 15.83
CA TYR A 113 -7.05 0.84 16.82
C TYR A 113 -8.34 1.64 16.51
N GLY A 114 -9.36 0.99 15.92
CA GLY A 114 -10.66 1.62 15.61
C GLY A 114 -10.75 2.32 14.25
N SER A 115 -9.70 2.26 13.43
CA SER A 115 -9.72 2.57 12.00
C SER A 115 -9.63 1.27 11.18
N ASP A 116 -9.96 1.32 9.90
CA ASP A 116 -9.62 0.30 8.91
C ASP A 116 -8.17 0.45 8.39
N HIS A 117 -7.45 1.47 8.86
CA HIS A 117 -6.03 1.67 8.68
C HIS A 117 -5.24 1.45 9.98
N CYS A 118 -4.04 0.89 9.87
CA CYS A 118 -3.08 0.83 10.97
C CYS A 118 -2.03 1.94 10.86
N PRO A 119 -1.38 2.34 11.98
CA PRO A 119 -0.24 3.25 11.93
C PRO A 119 0.91 2.71 11.07
N VAL A 120 1.64 3.65 10.46
CA VAL A 120 2.92 3.38 9.80
C VAL A 120 3.97 4.27 10.45
N SER A 121 5.15 3.72 10.75
CA SER A 121 6.26 4.49 11.32
C SER A 121 7.49 4.43 10.43
N LEU A 122 8.21 5.55 10.36
CA LEU A 122 9.55 5.65 9.78
C LEU A 122 10.49 6.22 10.83
N GLU A 123 11.64 5.57 10.99
CA GLU A 123 12.75 6.03 11.81
C GLU A 123 13.94 6.35 10.92
N LEU A 124 14.48 7.57 11.07
CA LEU A 124 15.66 8.03 10.36
C LEU A 124 16.81 8.25 11.33
N SER A 125 18.05 7.99 10.87
CA SER A 125 19.24 8.33 11.66
C SER A 125 19.28 9.84 11.97
N PRO A 126 19.70 10.26 13.19
CA PRO A 126 19.69 11.66 13.60
C PRO A 126 20.62 12.60 12.79
N GLN A 127 21.59 12.08 12.04
CA GLN A 127 22.61 12.85 11.33
C GLN A 127 22.76 12.45 9.87
N ALA A 128 23.10 13.45 9.04
CA ALA A 128 23.56 13.31 7.66
C ALA A 128 25.09 13.19 7.64
#